data_AF-A0A9W6BWN8-F1
#
_entry.id   AF-A0A9W6BWN8-F1
#
_cell.length_a   1.000
_cell.length_b   1.000
_cell.length_c   1.000
_cell.angle_alpha   90.00
_cell.angle_beta   90.00
_cell.angle_gamma   90.00
#
_symmetry.space_group_name_H-M   'P 1'
#
loop_
_entity.id
_entity.type
_entity.pdbx_description
1 polymer ?
#
loop_
_entity_poly.entity_id
_entity_poly.type
_entity_poly.pdbx_seq_one_letter_code
_entity_poly.pdbx_strand_id
1 'polypeptide(L)'
;MSSGQKGVMLCQRPGPSQMDTGPGPKPFIPSSSPGGLEPLGLIPTQKAYPTSLAPKPINPNVKSFAHVRDLEEENRLAALAEEERRMAAAAKAGNVTAFGAQLRAAILSGDDVSFWRAAKQTEGVRQSLDVSKARAAAGPAPKASGGGAAADDDVAASKASMLSFVDDLLKEATFALECASPTATRTDGTRDASTSGATGAASAAAAAAPTPRSAGGGSRKGRGGGSKPAWALTEAEVAQLEDAEEEELLKFADDLDFDSFMAALDDPELQDCVKAGCGEGGGKGPAPGEDPKTWRKNLVRAMNHAAMKRVAAAAAGRRATAERDDDGAVSVAAGSDGALSRATATSRLRSEAGAAKRSALSEARAGGGDGGGWDSSTRAAEDVGRMERSKAAAAEAFEFLRENPELRAVHSPASVRAIITKTDAAGAAVAGAAKAAS
;
A
#
# COMPACT_ATOMS: atom_id res chain seq x y z
N MET A 1 33.94 4.91 42.89
CA MET A 1 34.39 3.63 42.27
C MET A 1 35.10 4.00 40.98
N SER A 2 36.43 3.87 40.97
CA SER A 2 37.30 4.36 39.90
C SER A 2 37.45 3.28 38.82
N SER A 3 37.01 3.55 37.60
CA SER A 3 37.11 2.62 36.47
C SER A 3 38.48 2.77 35.79
N GLY A 4 39.35 1.80 36.01
CA GLY A 4 40.67 1.72 35.40
C GLY A 4 40.61 1.40 33.91
N GLN A 5 40.92 2.38 33.07
CA GLN A 5 41.24 2.18 31.67
C GLN A 5 42.68 1.63 31.55
N LYS A 6 42.80 0.37 31.11
CA LYS A 6 44.09 -0.23 30.76
C LYS A 6 44.49 0.26 29.36
N GLY A 7 45.48 1.14 29.29
CA GLY A 7 46.10 1.58 28.04
C GLY A 7 46.85 0.43 27.37
N VAL A 8 46.50 0.17 26.10
CA VAL A 8 47.25 -0.74 25.22
C VAL A 8 48.45 0.04 24.70
N MET A 9 49.66 -0.29 25.17
CA MET A 9 50.89 0.27 24.63
C MET A 9 51.17 -0.34 23.25
N LEU A 10 50.97 0.45 22.20
CA LEU A 10 51.44 0.16 20.86
C LEU A 10 52.97 0.32 20.82
N CYS A 11 53.69 -0.79 20.95
CA CYS A 11 55.13 -0.83 20.67
C CYS A 11 55.38 -0.45 19.20
N GLN A 12 56.05 0.69 18.98
CA GLN A 12 56.57 1.10 17.68
C GLN A 12 57.59 0.05 17.21
N ARG A 13 57.27 -0.67 16.12
CA ARG A 13 58.23 -1.54 15.44
C ARG A 13 59.21 -0.66 14.64
N PRO A 14 60.54 -0.79 14.82
CA PRO A 14 61.52 -0.17 13.94
C PRO A 14 61.36 -0.73 12.52
N GLY A 15 61.29 0.15 11.53
CA GLY A 15 61.22 -0.23 10.11
C GLY A 15 62.49 -0.97 9.66
N PRO A 16 62.40 -1.85 8.65
CA PRO A 16 63.56 -2.56 8.12
C PRO A 16 64.54 -1.56 7.49
N SER A 17 65.75 -1.50 8.04
CA SER A 17 66.88 -0.77 7.50
C SER A 17 67.16 -1.21 6.07
N GLN A 18 67.11 -0.27 5.12
CA GLN A 18 67.67 -0.45 3.78
C GLN A 18 69.14 -0.84 3.91
N MET A 19 69.47 -2.05 3.48
CA MET A 19 70.86 -2.46 3.26
C MET A 19 71.29 -1.95 1.88
N ASP A 20 72.32 -1.11 1.88
CA ASP A 20 73.04 -0.61 0.71
C ASP A 20 73.48 -1.73 -0.24
N THR A 21 72.96 -1.74 -1.46
CA THR A 21 73.47 -2.57 -2.57
C THR A 21 74.57 -1.83 -3.32
N GLY A 22 75.75 -1.74 -2.72
CA GLY A 22 76.97 -1.34 -3.41
C GLY A 22 77.50 -2.44 -4.36
N PRO A 23 78.19 -2.10 -5.46
CA PRO A 23 78.71 -3.06 -6.43
C PRO A 23 80.01 -3.70 -5.93
N GLY A 24 79.89 -4.60 -4.96
CA GLY A 24 80.97 -5.47 -4.50
C GLY A 24 80.91 -6.86 -5.17
N PRO A 25 82.05 -7.57 -5.29
CA PRO A 25 82.10 -8.92 -5.84
C PRO A 25 81.19 -9.88 -5.05
N LYS A 26 80.35 -10.62 -5.77
CA LYS A 26 79.34 -11.53 -5.20
C LYS A 26 80.01 -12.53 -4.24
N PRO A 27 79.56 -12.62 -2.97
CA PRO A 27 80.08 -13.62 -2.04
C PRO A 27 79.76 -15.03 -2.53
N PHE A 28 80.70 -15.95 -2.32
CA PHE A 28 80.60 -17.35 -2.67
C PHE A 28 79.45 -18.00 -1.88
N ILE A 29 78.39 -18.42 -2.58
CA ILE A 29 77.25 -19.10 -1.96
C ILE A 29 77.57 -20.60 -1.91
N PRO A 30 77.77 -21.21 -0.72
CA PRO A 30 78.03 -22.64 -0.61
C PRO A 30 76.81 -23.45 -1.09
N SER A 31 77.06 -24.57 -1.76
CA SER A 31 76.05 -25.47 -2.36
C SER A 31 75.09 -26.13 -1.36
N SER A 32 75.32 -25.95 -0.06
CA SER A 32 74.43 -26.36 1.02
C SER A 32 73.36 -25.34 1.38
N SER A 33 73.26 -24.21 0.65
CA SER A 33 72.18 -23.25 0.83
C SER A 33 70.82 -23.91 0.50
N PRO A 34 69.82 -23.84 1.40
CA PRO A 34 68.52 -24.52 1.25
C PRO A 34 67.67 -24.03 0.07
N GLY A 35 68.16 -23.08 -0.73
CA GLY A 35 67.54 -22.66 -1.99
C GLY A 35 67.87 -23.53 -3.20
N GLY A 36 68.76 -24.53 -3.07
CA GLY A 36 69.22 -25.39 -4.18
C GLY A 36 68.73 -26.84 -4.15
N LEU A 37 67.92 -27.24 -3.17
CA LEU A 37 67.29 -28.56 -3.15
C LEU A 37 66.10 -28.55 -4.11
N GLU A 38 66.38 -28.79 -5.38
CA GLU A 38 65.36 -29.14 -6.36
C GLU A 38 64.60 -30.39 -5.84
N PRO A 39 63.29 -30.29 -5.58
CA PRO A 39 62.54 -31.37 -4.94
C PRO A 39 62.40 -32.54 -5.92
N LEU A 40 63.30 -33.50 -5.81
CA LEU A 40 63.22 -34.78 -6.48
C LEU A 40 61.95 -35.51 -6.04
N GLY A 41 60.96 -35.47 -6.94
CA GLY A 41 59.97 -36.53 -7.17
C GLY A 41 59.03 -36.83 -6.01
N LEU A 42 57.79 -36.33 -6.12
CA LEU A 42 56.51 -36.96 -5.71
C LEU A 42 55.39 -35.94 -5.44
N ILE A 43 55.63 -34.65 -5.67
CA ILE A 43 54.52 -33.68 -5.77
C ILE A 43 54.10 -33.69 -7.25
N PRO A 44 52.84 -34.02 -7.60
CA PRO A 44 52.34 -33.91 -8.96
C PRO A 44 52.66 -32.51 -9.46
N THR A 45 53.63 -32.39 -10.35
CA THR A 45 53.99 -31.12 -10.96
C THR A 45 52.76 -30.68 -11.71
N GLN A 46 52.03 -29.71 -11.16
CA GLN A 46 50.93 -29.06 -11.87
C GLN A 46 51.53 -28.60 -13.18
N LYS A 47 51.08 -29.20 -14.30
CA LYS A 47 51.51 -28.82 -15.63
C LYS A 47 51.25 -27.32 -15.72
N ALA A 48 52.31 -26.52 -15.71
CA ALA A 48 52.23 -25.09 -15.90
C ALA A 48 51.78 -24.90 -17.36
N TYR A 49 50.47 -24.78 -17.56
CA TYR A 49 49.94 -24.42 -18.86
C TYR A 49 50.49 -23.04 -19.21
N PRO A 50 51.00 -22.84 -20.43
CA PRO A 50 51.46 -21.53 -20.86
C PRO A 50 50.31 -20.54 -20.65
N THR A 51 50.61 -19.36 -20.12
CA THR A 51 49.63 -18.33 -19.73
C THR A 51 48.69 -17.93 -20.88
N SER A 52 49.05 -18.24 -22.12
CA SER A 52 48.22 -18.05 -23.32
C SER A 52 47.04 -19.04 -23.47
N LEU A 53 47.01 -20.12 -22.69
CA LEU A 53 45.92 -21.12 -22.66
C LEU A 53 45.17 -21.15 -21.34
N ALA A 54 45.45 -20.22 -20.42
CA ALA A 54 44.69 -20.11 -19.19
C ALA A 54 43.22 -19.81 -19.53
N PRO A 55 42.25 -20.61 -19.01
CA PRO A 55 40.84 -20.37 -19.28
C PRO A 55 40.51 -18.95 -18.83
N LYS A 56 39.98 -18.15 -19.77
CA LYS A 56 39.58 -16.78 -19.51
C LYS A 56 38.69 -16.78 -18.27
N PRO A 57 38.93 -15.90 -17.27
CA PRO A 57 38.10 -15.86 -16.07
C PRO A 57 36.65 -15.70 -16.50
N ILE A 58 35.83 -16.70 -16.15
CA ILE A 58 34.41 -16.71 -16.48
C ILE A 58 33.83 -15.47 -15.83
N ASN A 59 33.24 -14.60 -16.65
CA ASN A 59 32.64 -13.36 -16.19
C ASN A 59 31.58 -13.72 -15.13
N PRO A 60 31.66 -13.21 -13.89
CA PRO A 60 30.72 -13.55 -12.82
C PRO A 60 29.27 -13.24 -13.21
N ASN A 61 29.06 -12.34 -14.17
CA ASN A 61 27.76 -11.95 -14.67
C ASN A 61 27.01 -13.06 -15.42
N VAL A 62 27.70 -14.10 -15.93
CA VAL A 62 27.01 -15.19 -16.65
C VAL A 62 26.00 -15.92 -15.76
N LYS A 63 26.31 -16.05 -14.46
CA LYS A 63 25.38 -16.67 -13.49
C LYS A 63 24.21 -15.74 -13.14
N SER A 64 24.43 -14.44 -13.09
CA SER A 64 23.35 -13.49 -12.82
C SER A 64 22.36 -13.42 -13.98
N PHE A 65 22.83 -13.48 -15.24
CA PHE A 65 21.93 -13.50 -16.40
C PHE A 65 21.03 -14.73 -16.45
N ALA A 66 21.55 -15.92 -16.10
CA ALA A 66 20.73 -17.13 -16.01
C ALA A 66 19.63 -16.97 -14.94
N HIS A 67 20.00 -16.46 -13.76
CA HIS A 67 19.04 -16.27 -12.67
C HIS A 67 17.95 -15.23 -12.99
N VAL A 68 18.32 -14.12 -13.66
CA VAL A 68 17.35 -13.11 -14.11
C VAL A 68 16.36 -13.72 -15.12
N ARG A 69 16.85 -14.53 -16.05
CA ARG A 69 15.99 -15.21 -17.02
C ARG A 69 15.01 -16.18 -16.35
N ASP A 70 15.47 -16.93 -15.36
CA ASP A 70 14.61 -17.85 -14.60
C ASP A 70 13.52 -17.08 -13.82
N LEU A 71 13.87 -15.93 -13.20
CA LEU A 71 12.90 -15.07 -12.52
C LEU A 71 11.87 -14.46 -13.49
N GLU A 72 12.27 -14.09 -14.69
CA GLU A 72 11.35 -13.61 -15.73
C GLU A 72 10.39 -14.71 -16.19
N GLU A 73 10.87 -15.94 -16.34
CA GLU A 73 10.04 -17.11 -16.67
C GLU A 73 9.06 -17.43 -15.54
N GLU A 74 9.49 -17.41 -14.28
CA GLU A 74 8.62 -17.59 -13.11
C GLU A 74 7.52 -16.52 -13.04
N ASN A 75 7.88 -15.24 -13.27
CA ASN A 75 6.91 -14.15 -13.28
C ASN A 75 5.88 -14.29 -14.41
N ARG A 76 6.31 -14.74 -15.61
CA ARG A 76 5.38 -15.01 -16.72
C ARG A 76 4.42 -16.16 -16.39
N LEU A 77 4.92 -17.23 -15.78
CA LEU A 77 4.07 -18.36 -15.36
C LEU A 77 3.09 -17.96 -14.25
N ALA A 78 3.54 -17.13 -13.30
CA ALA A 78 2.66 -16.59 -12.26
C ALA A 78 1.53 -15.72 -12.84
N ALA A 79 1.83 -14.87 -13.81
CA ALA A 79 0.83 -14.05 -14.50
C ALA A 79 -0.22 -14.91 -15.22
N LEU A 80 0.20 -15.95 -15.96
CA LEU A 80 -0.73 -16.88 -16.62
C LEU A 80 -1.62 -17.62 -15.62
N ALA A 81 -1.07 -18.03 -14.47
CA ALA A 81 -1.85 -18.69 -13.43
C ALA A 81 -2.87 -17.76 -12.77
N GLU A 82 -2.57 -16.46 -12.66
CA GLU A 82 -3.52 -15.46 -12.18
C GLU A 82 -4.64 -15.20 -13.18
N GLU A 83 -4.32 -15.10 -14.47
CA GLU A 83 -5.32 -15.01 -15.53
C GLU A 83 -6.24 -16.23 -15.56
N GLU A 84 -5.70 -17.44 -15.42
CA GLU A 84 -6.50 -18.66 -15.34
C GLU A 84 -7.45 -18.64 -14.13
N ARG A 85 -6.97 -18.18 -12.96
CA ARG A 85 -7.81 -18.01 -11.77
C ARG A 85 -8.89 -16.96 -11.99
N ARG A 86 -8.57 -15.85 -12.67
CA ARG A 86 -9.52 -14.80 -13.00
C ARG A 86 -10.61 -15.30 -13.94
N MET A 87 -10.24 -16.06 -14.97
CA MET A 87 -11.19 -16.70 -15.89
C MET A 87 -12.06 -17.74 -15.18
N ALA A 88 -11.49 -18.55 -14.29
CA ALA A 88 -12.26 -19.51 -13.49
C ALA A 88 -13.24 -18.82 -12.53
N ALA A 89 -12.85 -17.69 -11.93
CA ALA A 89 -13.72 -16.89 -11.09
C ALA A 89 -14.86 -16.24 -11.88
N ALA A 90 -14.56 -15.69 -13.07
CA ALA A 90 -15.55 -15.13 -13.98
C ALA A 90 -16.55 -16.20 -14.46
N ALA A 91 -16.08 -17.40 -14.81
CA ALA A 91 -16.95 -18.52 -15.18
C ALA A 91 -17.87 -18.95 -14.03
N LYS A 92 -17.36 -18.98 -12.79
CA LYS A 92 -18.19 -19.25 -11.60
C LYS A 92 -19.24 -18.17 -11.38
N ALA A 93 -18.86 -16.89 -11.52
CA ALA A 93 -19.80 -15.78 -11.40
C ALA A 93 -20.90 -15.87 -12.47
N GLY A 94 -20.54 -16.16 -13.73
CA GLY A 94 -21.48 -16.39 -14.83
C GLY A 94 -22.43 -17.57 -14.57
N ASN A 95 -21.94 -18.67 -13.99
CA ASN A 95 -22.79 -19.80 -13.61
C ASN A 95 -23.78 -19.44 -12.50
N VAL A 96 -23.36 -18.64 -11.50
CA VAL A 96 -24.25 -18.19 -10.42
C VAL A 96 -25.32 -17.23 -10.94
N THR A 97 -24.96 -16.29 -11.82
CA THR A 97 -25.93 -15.35 -12.42
C THR A 97 -26.91 -16.06 -13.35
N ALA A 98 -26.43 -16.98 -14.20
CA ALA A 98 -27.28 -17.80 -15.06
C ALA A 98 -28.23 -18.70 -14.25
N PHE A 99 -27.71 -19.34 -13.20
CA PHE A 99 -28.53 -20.13 -12.27
C PHE A 99 -29.59 -19.27 -11.58
N GLY A 100 -29.23 -18.08 -11.11
CA GLY A 100 -30.17 -17.14 -10.49
C GLY A 100 -31.26 -16.68 -11.46
N ALA A 101 -30.91 -16.46 -12.74
CA ALA A 101 -31.88 -16.13 -13.78
C ALA A 101 -32.84 -17.29 -14.05
N GLN A 102 -32.32 -18.53 -14.15
CA GLN A 102 -33.14 -19.73 -14.32
C GLN A 102 -34.10 -19.94 -13.13
N LEU A 103 -33.62 -19.74 -11.91
CA LEU A 103 -34.45 -19.83 -10.70
C LEU A 103 -35.57 -18.80 -10.71
N ARG A 104 -35.27 -17.54 -11.07
CA ARG A 104 -36.29 -16.49 -11.20
C ARG A 104 -37.32 -16.82 -12.28
N ALA A 105 -36.88 -17.33 -13.43
CA ALA A 105 -37.77 -17.73 -14.51
C ALA A 105 -38.72 -18.85 -14.08
N ALA A 106 -38.22 -19.89 -13.41
CA ALA A 106 -39.02 -21.01 -12.90
C ALA A 106 -40.07 -20.57 -11.86
N ILE A 107 -39.70 -19.62 -10.97
CA ILE A 107 -40.64 -19.06 -10.00
C ILE A 107 -41.76 -18.28 -10.70
N LEU A 108 -41.41 -17.49 -11.73
CA LEU A 108 -42.39 -16.69 -12.46
C LEU A 108 -43.30 -17.53 -13.37
N SER A 109 -42.83 -18.66 -13.90
CA SER A 109 -43.65 -19.60 -14.68
C SER A 109 -44.54 -20.48 -13.81
N GLY A 110 -44.31 -20.54 -12.50
CA GLY A 110 -45.00 -21.46 -11.58
C GLY A 110 -44.52 -22.90 -11.68
N ASP A 111 -43.34 -23.13 -12.27
CA ASP A 111 -42.72 -24.46 -12.34
C ASP A 111 -42.27 -24.93 -10.95
N ASP A 112 -42.31 -26.24 -10.72
CA ASP A 112 -41.87 -26.83 -9.46
C ASP A 112 -40.35 -26.61 -9.25
N VAL A 113 -40.02 -25.83 -8.23
CA VAL A 113 -38.65 -25.48 -7.84
C VAL A 113 -37.98 -26.56 -6.99
N SER A 114 -38.55 -27.78 -6.90
CA SER A 114 -38.03 -28.89 -6.09
C SER A 114 -36.62 -29.36 -6.47
N PHE A 115 -36.13 -29.02 -7.67
CA PHE A 115 -34.72 -29.21 -8.06
C PHE A 115 -33.78 -28.30 -7.26
N TRP A 116 -34.27 -27.15 -6.78
CA TRP A 116 -33.56 -26.29 -5.84
C TRP A 116 -33.70 -26.85 -4.43
N ARG A 117 -32.94 -27.92 -4.16
CA ARG A 117 -32.68 -28.32 -2.78
C ARG A 117 -31.69 -27.30 -2.21
N ALA A 118 -32.20 -26.34 -1.44
CA ALA A 118 -31.38 -25.54 -0.53
C ALA A 118 -30.38 -26.50 0.13
N ALA A 119 -29.09 -26.30 -0.09
CA ALA A 119 -28.07 -27.30 0.17
C ALA A 119 -28.18 -27.81 1.62
N LYS A 120 -28.86 -28.95 1.82
CA LYS A 120 -29.01 -29.59 3.13
C LYS A 120 -27.67 -30.10 3.68
N GLN A 121 -26.58 -29.88 2.94
CA GLN A 121 -25.20 -30.12 3.38
C GLN A 121 -24.54 -28.84 3.93
N THR A 122 -25.28 -27.95 4.58
CA THR A 122 -24.67 -26.94 5.46
C THR A 122 -23.76 -27.60 6.49
N GLU A 123 -24.08 -28.81 6.92
CA GLU A 123 -23.27 -29.62 7.82
C GLU A 123 -21.99 -30.16 7.16
N GLY A 124 -22.04 -30.52 5.86
CA GLY A 124 -20.84 -30.90 5.11
C GLY A 124 -19.91 -29.71 4.85
N VAL A 125 -20.47 -28.52 4.57
CA VAL A 125 -19.70 -27.28 4.44
C VAL A 125 -19.12 -26.84 5.79
N ARG A 126 -19.87 -26.98 6.89
CA ARG A 126 -19.37 -26.75 8.26
C ARG A 126 -18.26 -27.74 8.61
N GLN A 127 -18.43 -29.03 8.37
CA GLN A 127 -17.38 -30.04 8.60
C GLN A 127 -16.14 -29.78 7.74
N SER A 128 -16.30 -29.37 6.48
CA SER A 128 -15.18 -28.97 5.61
C SER A 128 -14.44 -27.75 6.15
N LEU A 129 -15.17 -26.75 6.67
CA LEU A 129 -14.59 -25.58 7.31
C LEU A 129 -13.89 -25.94 8.62
N ASP A 130 -14.49 -26.79 9.44
CA ASP A 130 -13.91 -27.25 10.71
C ASP A 130 -12.65 -28.09 10.48
N VAL A 131 -12.62 -28.94 9.45
CA VAL A 131 -11.41 -29.68 9.05
C VAL A 131 -10.32 -28.74 8.52
N SER A 132 -10.69 -27.76 7.70
CA SER A 132 -9.75 -26.75 7.19
C SER A 132 -9.18 -25.89 8.32
N LYS A 133 -10.04 -25.52 9.28
CA LYS A 133 -9.68 -24.76 10.49
C LYS A 133 -8.82 -25.58 11.44
N ALA A 134 -9.13 -26.86 11.67
CA ALA A 134 -8.31 -27.77 12.46
C ALA A 134 -6.95 -27.99 11.80
N ARG A 135 -6.87 -28.06 10.46
CA ARG A 135 -5.62 -28.18 9.71
C ARG A 135 -4.78 -26.91 9.77
N ALA A 136 -5.41 -25.73 9.75
CA ALA A 136 -4.73 -24.45 9.95
C ALA A 136 -4.22 -24.30 11.41
N ALA A 137 -5.01 -24.73 12.39
CA ALA A 137 -4.66 -24.70 13.81
C ALA A 137 -3.57 -25.72 14.20
N ALA A 138 -3.50 -26.86 13.51
CA ALA A 138 -2.49 -27.89 13.76
C ALA A 138 -1.07 -27.48 13.32
N GLY A 139 -0.92 -26.35 12.62
CA GLY A 139 0.35 -25.92 12.05
C GLY A 139 0.86 -26.88 10.96
N PRO A 140 1.83 -26.47 10.13
CA PRO A 140 2.48 -27.38 9.21
C PRO A 140 3.19 -28.47 10.01
N ALA A 141 2.72 -29.72 9.88
CA ALA A 141 3.37 -30.87 10.50
C ALA A 141 4.88 -30.84 10.19
N PRO A 142 5.75 -30.90 11.21
CA PRO A 142 7.18 -30.80 11.01
C PRO A 142 7.63 -31.94 10.10
N LYS A 143 8.01 -31.61 8.87
CA LYS A 143 8.79 -32.52 8.03
C LYS A 143 10.09 -32.74 8.78
N ALA A 144 10.26 -33.95 9.31
CA ALA A 144 11.51 -34.43 9.85
C ALA A 144 12.55 -34.50 8.73
N SER A 145 13.19 -33.38 8.42
CA SER A 145 14.49 -33.32 7.74
C SER A 145 15.43 -32.58 8.67
N GLY A 146 16.34 -33.34 9.27
CA GLY A 146 17.24 -32.85 10.31
C GLY A 146 18.24 -31.81 9.82
N GLY A 147 18.70 -31.00 10.79
CA GLY A 147 19.97 -30.28 10.75
C GLY A 147 19.88 -28.81 10.34
N GLY A 148 19.83 -27.91 11.32
CA GLY A 148 20.10 -26.48 11.12
C GLY A 148 19.42 -25.60 12.16
N ALA A 149 20.19 -25.14 13.14
CA ALA A 149 19.72 -24.48 14.35
C ALA A 149 19.37 -22.99 14.17
N ALA A 150 18.26 -22.61 14.83
CA ALA A 150 18.03 -21.37 15.58
C ALA A 150 18.09 -20.02 14.83
N ALA A 151 17.00 -19.62 14.15
CA ALA A 151 16.67 -18.20 13.89
C ALA A 151 15.20 -17.88 13.46
N ASP A 152 14.24 -18.82 13.46
CA ASP A 152 12.95 -18.65 12.73
C ASP A 152 11.66 -18.58 13.58
N ASP A 153 11.73 -18.35 14.89
CA ASP A 153 10.52 -18.33 15.74
C ASP A 153 9.66 -17.05 15.60
N ASP A 154 10.23 -15.91 15.17
CA ASP A 154 9.51 -14.63 15.14
C ASP A 154 8.61 -14.43 13.90
N VAL A 155 8.88 -15.13 12.80
CA VAL A 155 8.05 -15.04 11.57
C VAL A 155 6.80 -15.91 11.69
N ALA A 156 6.87 -17.01 12.46
CA ALA A 156 5.73 -17.88 12.73
C ALA A 156 4.65 -17.16 13.57
N ALA A 157 5.05 -16.37 14.58
CA ALA A 157 4.11 -15.61 15.41
C ALA A 157 3.37 -14.51 14.62
N SER A 158 4.05 -13.82 13.70
CA SER A 158 3.42 -12.79 12.85
C SER A 158 2.45 -13.39 11.83
N LYS A 159 2.76 -14.56 11.26
CA LYS A 159 1.83 -15.26 10.35
C LYS A 159 0.61 -15.82 11.09
N ALA A 160 0.79 -16.34 12.30
CA ALA A 160 -0.32 -16.80 13.14
C ALA A 160 -1.27 -15.64 13.50
N SER A 161 -0.73 -14.45 13.81
CA SER A 161 -1.52 -13.25 14.10
C SER A 161 -2.27 -12.69 12.88
N MET A 162 -1.69 -12.77 11.68
CA MET A 162 -2.38 -12.35 10.45
C MET A 162 -3.49 -13.34 10.07
N LEU A 163 -3.29 -14.64 10.30
CA LEU A 163 -4.30 -15.67 10.03
C LEU A 163 -5.47 -15.60 10.99
N SER A 164 -5.25 -15.29 12.28
CA SER A 164 -6.36 -15.08 13.23
C SER A 164 -7.19 -13.84 12.89
N PHE A 165 -6.56 -12.78 12.38
CA PHE A 165 -7.28 -11.57 11.93
C PHE A 165 -8.18 -11.85 10.71
N VAL A 166 -7.72 -12.65 9.75
CA VAL A 166 -8.52 -13.04 8.58
C VAL A 166 -9.68 -13.95 8.97
N ASP A 167 -9.48 -14.85 9.94
CA ASP A 167 -10.54 -15.71 10.47
C ASP A 167 -11.61 -14.92 11.24
N ASP A 168 -11.22 -13.88 12.00
CA ASP A 168 -12.18 -13.00 12.69
C ASP A 168 -12.96 -12.13 11.69
N LEU A 169 -12.32 -11.65 10.63
CA LEU A 169 -12.98 -10.91 9.55
C LEU A 169 -13.99 -11.78 8.79
N LEU A 170 -13.65 -13.05 8.51
CA LEU A 170 -14.55 -14.01 7.86
C LEU A 170 -15.72 -14.40 8.76
N LYS A 171 -15.49 -14.57 10.07
CA LYS A 171 -16.56 -14.78 11.05
C LYS A 171 -17.52 -13.60 11.11
N GLU A 172 -17.00 -12.38 11.16
CA GLU A 172 -17.82 -11.16 11.22
C GLU A 172 -18.69 -11.03 9.96
N ALA A 173 -18.13 -11.31 8.78
CA ALA A 173 -18.89 -11.32 7.52
C ALA A 173 -19.97 -12.41 7.48
N THR A 174 -19.70 -13.62 7.98
CA THR A 174 -20.72 -14.68 8.07
C THR A 174 -21.83 -14.37 9.07
N PHE A 175 -21.50 -13.72 10.19
CA PHE A 175 -22.48 -13.34 11.21
C PHE A 175 -23.40 -12.20 10.72
N ALA A 176 -22.85 -11.27 9.95
CA ALA A 176 -23.63 -10.23 9.27
C ALA A 176 -24.62 -10.80 8.25
N LEU A 177 -24.25 -11.91 7.58
CA LEU A 177 -25.13 -12.59 6.62
C LEU A 177 -26.24 -13.41 7.32
N GLU A 178 -25.93 -14.04 8.46
CA GLU A 178 -26.89 -14.84 9.23
C GLU A 178 -27.90 -13.97 9.99
N CYS A 179 -27.53 -12.73 10.33
CA CYS A 179 -28.45 -11.73 10.91
C CYS A 179 -29.34 -11.01 9.87
N ALA A 180 -29.06 -11.16 8.57
CA ALA A 180 -29.82 -10.53 7.50
C ALA A 180 -30.97 -11.41 6.95
N SER A 181 -31.40 -12.44 7.70
CA SER A 181 -32.55 -13.27 7.34
C SER A 181 -33.87 -12.55 7.69
N PRO A 182 -34.73 -12.24 6.70
CA PRO A 182 -36.02 -11.60 6.97
C PRO A 182 -37.02 -12.62 7.51
N THR A 183 -37.26 -12.59 8.81
CA THR A 183 -38.51 -13.10 9.40
C THR A 183 -39.65 -12.14 9.03
N ALA A 184 -40.24 -12.31 7.85
CA ALA A 184 -41.47 -11.61 7.46
C ALA A 184 -42.66 -12.55 7.61
N THR A 185 -43.28 -12.41 8.78
CA THR A 185 -44.58 -12.91 9.18
C THR A 185 -45.70 -12.49 8.23
N ARG A 186 -46.50 -13.49 7.87
CA ARG A 186 -47.87 -13.46 7.36
C ARG A 186 -48.75 -12.45 8.12
N THR A 187 -49.29 -11.45 7.42
CA THR A 187 -50.48 -10.72 7.86
C THR A 187 -51.51 -10.71 6.74
N ASP A 188 -52.53 -11.52 6.96
CA ASP A 188 -53.85 -11.50 6.33
C ASP A 188 -54.54 -10.16 6.63
N GLY A 189 -55.28 -9.58 5.67
CA GLY A 189 -55.89 -8.27 5.89
C GLY A 189 -56.55 -7.61 4.69
N THR A 190 -57.61 -8.24 4.21
CA THR A 190 -58.68 -7.78 3.31
C THR A 190 -59.06 -6.29 3.45
N ARG A 191 -59.12 -5.54 2.33
CA ARG A 191 -60.25 -4.64 2.05
C ARG A 191 -60.30 -4.17 0.60
N ASP A 192 -61.47 -4.39 0.02
CA ASP A 192 -61.97 -3.95 -1.28
C ASP A 192 -61.92 -2.43 -1.47
N ALA A 193 -61.56 -2.00 -2.68
CA ALA A 193 -62.13 -0.79 -3.29
C ALA A 193 -61.98 -0.85 -4.81
N SER A 194 -63.06 -1.27 -5.45
CA SER A 194 -63.37 -1.12 -6.86
C SER A 194 -63.26 0.33 -7.33
N THR A 195 -62.60 0.57 -8.48
CA THR A 195 -63.01 1.62 -9.41
C THR A 195 -62.83 1.16 -10.86
N SER A 196 -63.97 0.90 -11.52
CA SER A 196 -64.22 1.05 -12.97
C SER A 196 -63.53 2.30 -13.54
N GLY A 197 -63.01 2.38 -14.78
CA GLY A 197 -63.49 1.85 -16.06
C GLY A 197 -64.01 3.02 -16.92
N ALA A 198 -63.29 3.41 -17.99
CA ALA A 198 -63.74 4.23 -19.15
C ALA A 198 -62.52 4.48 -20.11
N THR A 199 -62.38 3.76 -21.24
CA THR A 199 -62.88 4.03 -22.62
C THR A 199 -62.12 5.07 -23.47
N GLY A 200 -61.77 4.68 -24.70
CA GLY A 200 -61.48 5.54 -25.86
C GLY A 200 -60.02 5.45 -26.35
N ALA A 201 -59.62 4.62 -27.32
CA ALA A 201 -59.96 4.53 -28.75
C ALA A 201 -59.38 5.66 -29.64
N ALA A 202 -58.51 5.23 -30.56
CA ALA A 202 -58.35 5.65 -31.96
C ALA A 202 -57.32 6.73 -32.38
N SER A 203 -56.46 6.27 -33.30
CA SER A 203 -56.14 6.90 -34.61
C SER A 203 -54.93 7.83 -34.75
N ALA A 204 -53.84 7.23 -35.22
CA ALA A 204 -53.14 7.48 -36.49
C ALA A 204 -52.73 8.91 -36.94
N ALA A 205 -51.44 8.95 -37.34
CA ALA A 205 -50.89 9.53 -38.57
C ALA A 205 -50.09 10.85 -38.52
N ALA A 206 -48.90 10.74 -39.15
CA ALA A 206 -48.18 11.72 -39.96
C ALA A 206 -47.19 12.71 -39.31
N ALA A 207 -45.91 12.39 -39.54
CA ALA A 207 -44.89 13.23 -40.21
C ALA A 207 -44.62 14.66 -39.71
N ALA A 208 -43.39 14.90 -39.25
CA ALA A 208 -42.37 15.74 -39.92
C ALA A 208 -41.23 16.09 -38.96
N ALA A 209 -39.99 15.92 -39.43
CA ALA A 209 -38.77 16.44 -38.82
C ALA A 209 -38.80 17.99 -38.77
N PRO A 210 -38.03 18.62 -37.85
CA PRO A 210 -36.72 19.10 -38.27
C PRO A 210 -35.62 19.07 -37.18
N THR A 211 -34.43 18.59 -37.53
CA THR A 211 -33.15 19.20 -37.10
C THR A 211 -32.93 20.47 -37.95
N PRO A 212 -32.16 21.51 -37.55
CA PRO A 212 -30.94 21.46 -36.74
C PRO A 212 -30.68 22.66 -35.78
N ARG A 213 -29.72 22.53 -34.86
CA ARG A 213 -28.49 23.38 -34.82
C ARG A 213 -27.70 23.19 -33.53
N SER A 214 -26.48 22.71 -33.75
CA SER A 214 -25.34 22.76 -32.85
C SER A 214 -25.04 24.19 -32.39
N ALA A 215 -25.03 24.40 -31.08
CA ALA A 215 -24.35 25.51 -30.43
C ALA A 215 -23.35 24.91 -29.45
N GLY A 216 -22.07 25.00 -29.81
CA GLY A 216 -20.94 24.55 -28.99
C GLY A 216 -20.88 25.33 -27.68
N GLY A 217 -21.32 24.70 -26.60
CA GLY A 217 -21.05 25.12 -25.23
C GLY A 217 -19.91 24.27 -24.68
N GLY A 218 -18.69 24.81 -24.71
CA GLY A 218 -17.53 24.20 -24.06
C GLY A 218 -17.75 24.10 -22.56
N SER A 219 -18.23 22.94 -22.11
CA SER A 219 -18.42 22.63 -20.69
C SER A 219 -17.05 22.39 -20.06
N ARG A 220 -16.50 23.45 -19.46
CA ARG A 220 -15.28 23.35 -18.66
C ARG A 220 -15.59 22.56 -17.39
N LYS A 221 -15.01 21.35 -17.36
CA LYS A 221 -15.03 20.30 -16.34
C LYS A 221 -14.56 20.82 -14.98
N GLY A 222 -15.47 21.40 -14.20
CA GLY A 222 -15.34 21.59 -12.76
C GLY A 222 -15.94 20.40 -12.03
N ARG A 223 -15.21 19.28 -11.93
CA ARG A 223 -15.61 18.08 -11.17
C ARG A 223 -15.62 18.41 -9.67
N GLY A 224 -16.80 18.77 -9.17
CA GLY A 224 -17.03 19.00 -7.73
C GLY A 224 -18.48 19.30 -7.36
N GLY A 225 -19.42 19.18 -8.31
CA GLY A 225 -20.86 19.26 -8.02
C GLY A 225 -21.33 17.92 -7.48
N GLY A 226 -21.91 17.94 -6.27
CA GLY A 226 -22.32 16.74 -5.52
C GLY A 226 -23.00 15.70 -6.39
N SER A 227 -22.29 14.61 -6.67
CA SER A 227 -22.91 13.44 -7.29
C SER A 227 -23.93 12.93 -6.28
N LYS A 228 -25.16 12.72 -6.77
CA LYS A 228 -26.13 11.92 -6.03
C LYS A 228 -25.42 10.62 -5.64
N PRO A 229 -25.59 10.12 -4.40
CA PRO A 229 -24.93 8.88 -4.01
C PRO A 229 -25.35 7.75 -4.96
N ALA A 230 -24.47 6.78 -5.22
CA ALA A 230 -24.64 5.79 -6.29
C ALA A 230 -25.99 5.05 -6.30
N TRP A 231 -26.62 4.89 -5.13
CA TRP A 231 -27.94 4.27 -4.98
C TRP A 231 -29.11 5.13 -5.47
N ALA A 232 -28.89 6.43 -5.72
CA ALA A 232 -29.90 7.38 -6.19
C ALA A 232 -29.78 7.69 -7.69
N LEU A 233 -28.84 7.06 -8.39
CA LEU A 233 -28.72 7.15 -9.84
C LEU A 233 -29.64 6.12 -10.50
N THR A 234 -30.27 6.53 -11.59
CA THR A 234 -31.06 5.62 -12.42
C THR A 234 -30.12 4.69 -13.22
N GLU A 235 -30.59 3.50 -13.58
CA GLU A 235 -29.78 2.52 -14.33
C GLU A 235 -29.19 3.10 -15.64
N ALA A 236 -29.93 3.97 -16.32
CA ALA A 236 -29.45 4.67 -17.52
C ALA A 236 -28.34 5.70 -17.23
N GLU A 237 -28.40 6.38 -16.08
CA GLU A 237 -27.33 7.28 -15.65
C GLU A 237 -26.07 6.50 -15.22
N VAL A 238 -26.25 5.31 -14.64
CA VAL A 238 -25.13 4.41 -14.29
C VAL A 238 -24.43 3.92 -15.56
N ALA A 239 -25.18 3.41 -16.55
CA ALA A 239 -24.59 2.95 -17.81
C ALA A 239 -23.79 4.07 -18.52
N GLN A 240 -24.31 5.31 -18.53
CA GLN A 240 -23.55 6.44 -19.10
C GLN A 240 -22.31 6.83 -18.31
N LEU A 241 -22.32 6.66 -16.98
CA LEU A 241 -21.13 6.88 -16.17
C LEU A 241 -20.11 5.77 -16.38
N GLU A 242 -20.56 4.52 -16.54
CA GLU A 242 -19.70 3.39 -16.87
C GLU A 242 -19.03 3.60 -18.24
N ASP A 243 -19.79 3.94 -19.28
CA ASP A 243 -19.23 4.24 -20.61
C ASP A 243 -18.23 5.42 -20.54
N ALA A 244 -18.54 6.46 -19.77
CA ALA A 244 -17.65 7.62 -19.60
C ALA A 244 -16.39 7.28 -18.78
N GLU A 245 -16.49 6.37 -17.83
CA GLU A 245 -15.35 5.84 -17.08
C GLU A 245 -14.49 4.93 -17.97
N GLU A 246 -15.09 4.11 -18.83
CA GLU A 246 -14.37 3.30 -19.82
C GLU A 246 -13.59 4.18 -20.79
N GLU A 247 -14.18 5.23 -21.35
CA GLU A 247 -13.47 6.18 -22.21
C GLU A 247 -12.33 6.90 -21.46
N GLU A 248 -12.50 7.23 -20.18
CA GLU A 248 -11.46 7.83 -19.35
C GLU A 248 -10.31 6.84 -19.07
N LEU A 249 -10.63 5.55 -18.86
CA LEU A 249 -9.64 4.50 -18.67
C LEU A 249 -8.89 4.18 -19.97
N LEU A 250 -9.57 4.12 -21.11
CA LEU A 250 -8.97 3.97 -22.44
C LEU A 250 -8.04 5.14 -22.73
N LYS A 251 -8.50 6.38 -22.49
CA LYS A 251 -7.67 7.56 -22.66
C LYS A 251 -6.46 7.56 -21.73
N PHE A 252 -6.63 7.14 -20.48
CA PHE A 252 -5.52 7.02 -19.55
C PHE A 252 -4.49 5.96 -19.99
N ALA A 253 -4.94 4.84 -20.57
CA ALA A 253 -4.07 3.82 -21.12
C ALA A 253 -3.29 4.32 -22.36
N ASP A 254 -3.93 5.12 -23.21
CA ASP A 254 -3.28 5.74 -24.38
C ASP A 254 -2.30 6.85 -23.97
N ASP A 255 -2.63 7.62 -22.92
CA ASP A 255 -1.78 8.69 -22.36
C ASP A 255 -0.64 8.13 -21.47
N LEU A 256 -0.62 6.82 -21.18
CA LEU A 256 0.42 6.15 -20.39
C LEU A 256 1.69 5.94 -21.24
N ASP A 257 2.57 6.94 -21.21
CA ASP A 257 3.89 6.86 -21.85
C ASP A 257 4.85 5.97 -21.03
N PHE A 258 4.76 4.66 -21.27
CA PHE A 258 5.65 3.67 -20.65
C PHE A 258 7.13 3.90 -20.98
N ASP A 259 7.44 4.46 -22.15
CA ASP A 259 8.82 4.74 -22.55
C ASP A 259 9.40 5.90 -21.74
N SER A 260 8.62 6.97 -21.52
CA SER A 260 9.02 8.04 -20.60
C SER A 260 9.17 7.54 -19.16
N PHE A 261 8.32 6.61 -18.72
CA PHE A 261 8.44 6.03 -17.39
C PHE A 261 9.68 5.14 -17.25
N MET A 262 9.97 4.31 -18.26
CA MET A 262 11.18 3.47 -18.31
C MET A 262 12.45 4.34 -18.42
N ALA A 263 12.44 5.40 -19.22
CA ALA A 263 13.53 6.36 -19.28
C ALA A 263 13.74 7.10 -17.95
N ALA A 264 12.67 7.38 -17.20
CA ALA A 264 12.76 7.97 -15.86
C ALA A 264 13.22 6.96 -14.79
N LEU A 265 13.07 5.66 -15.02
CA LEU A 265 13.66 4.60 -14.19
C LEU A 265 15.15 4.39 -14.51
N ASP A 266 15.54 4.56 -15.76
CA ASP A 266 16.94 4.56 -16.23
C ASP A 266 17.66 5.89 -15.96
N ASP A 267 17.02 6.81 -15.24
CA ASP A 267 17.60 8.10 -14.86
C ASP A 267 18.90 7.85 -14.06
N PRO A 268 20.08 8.25 -14.61
CA PRO A 268 21.38 7.94 -14.02
C PRO A 268 21.51 8.47 -12.59
N GLU A 269 20.79 9.54 -12.25
CA GLU A 269 20.74 10.06 -10.87
C GLU A 269 20.07 9.09 -9.88
N LEU A 270 19.05 8.35 -10.32
CA LEU A 270 18.40 7.34 -9.49
C LEU A 270 19.32 6.14 -9.31
N GLN A 271 19.99 5.70 -10.38
CA GLN A 271 21.03 4.67 -10.29
C GLN A 271 22.17 5.11 -9.37
N ASP A 272 22.58 6.37 -9.43
CA ASP A 272 23.63 6.92 -8.57
C ASP A 272 23.17 7.03 -7.12
N CYS A 273 21.90 7.33 -6.85
CA CYS A 273 21.33 7.28 -5.51
C CYS A 273 21.29 5.85 -4.95
N VAL A 274 20.92 4.87 -5.78
CA VAL A 274 20.94 3.45 -5.40
C VAL A 274 22.38 2.97 -5.19
N LYS A 275 23.32 3.33 -6.07
CA LYS A 275 24.75 3.01 -5.91
C LYS A 275 25.38 3.69 -4.69
N ALA A 276 25.05 4.96 -4.44
CA ALA A 276 25.51 5.69 -3.25
C ALA A 276 24.91 5.12 -1.96
N GLY A 277 23.64 4.70 -1.98
CA GLY A 277 22.99 4.03 -0.86
C GLY A 277 23.53 2.61 -0.60
N CYS A 278 23.98 1.92 -1.65
CA CYS A 278 24.64 0.61 -1.56
C CYS A 278 26.14 0.70 -1.24
N GLY A 279 26.71 1.91 -1.16
CA GLY A 279 28.13 2.16 -0.93
C GLY A 279 29.00 1.79 -2.13
N GLU A 280 30.04 2.58 -2.40
CA GLU A 280 31.05 2.33 -3.45
C GLU A 280 31.79 0.97 -3.32
N GLY A 281 31.55 0.22 -2.24
CA GLY A 281 32.00 -1.14 -2.03
C GLY A 281 31.17 -2.18 -2.78
N GLY A 282 31.08 -2.05 -4.10
CA GLY A 282 30.64 -3.05 -5.07
C GLY A 282 29.64 -4.12 -4.60
N GLY A 283 28.34 -3.85 -4.76
CA GLY A 283 27.29 -4.83 -5.11
C GLY A 283 27.15 -6.10 -4.26
N LYS A 284 27.86 -6.23 -3.14
CA LYS A 284 27.63 -7.29 -2.18
C LYS A 284 26.36 -6.89 -1.46
N GLY A 285 25.34 -7.73 -1.59
CA GLY A 285 24.12 -7.64 -0.78
C GLY A 285 24.42 -7.55 0.72
N PRO A 286 23.38 -7.44 1.58
CA PRO A 286 23.52 -7.20 3.01
C PRO A 286 24.69 -8.02 3.55
N ALA A 287 25.63 -7.34 4.23
CA ALA A 287 26.83 -8.00 4.74
C ALA A 287 26.38 -9.26 5.50
N PRO A 288 27.01 -10.43 5.26
CA PRO A 288 26.55 -11.68 5.87
C PRO A 288 26.54 -11.51 7.40
N GLY A 289 25.34 -11.40 7.98
CA GLY A 289 25.11 -11.10 9.40
C GLY A 289 24.30 -9.83 9.68
N GLU A 290 24.01 -8.99 8.67
CA GLU A 290 23.17 -7.80 8.86
C GLU A 290 21.69 -8.17 8.74
N ASP A 291 20.91 -7.81 9.75
CA ASP A 291 19.51 -8.21 9.88
C ASP A 291 18.67 -7.77 8.65
N PRO A 292 17.81 -8.65 8.09
CA PRO A 292 16.94 -8.35 6.95
C PRO A 292 16.03 -7.13 7.14
N LYS A 293 15.83 -6.69 8.37
CA LYS A 293 14.99 -5.54 8.72
C LYS A 293 15.79 -4.23 8.71
N THR A 294 17.07 -4.26 9.07
CA THR A 294 17.94 -3.09 9.16
C THR A 294 18.30 -2.57 7.77
N TRP A 295 18.63 -3.46 6.83
CA TRP A 295 18.90 -3.05 5.46
C TRP A 295 17.66 -2.46 4.78
N ARG A 296 16.47 -3.04 4.98
CA ARG A 296 15.20 -2.48 4.45
C ARG A 296 14.95 -1.08 5.00
N LYS A 297 15.16 -0.87 6.30
CA LYS A 297 15.03 0.45 6.94
C LYS A 297 16.03 1.45 6.34
N ASN A 298 17.27 1.03 6.12
CA ASN A 298 18.30 1.87 5.50
C ASN A 298 17.97 2.20 4.04
N LEU A 299 17.45 1.24 3.26
CA LEU A 299 16.99 1.45 1.88
C LEU A 299 15.84 2.45 1.81
N VAL A 300 14.79 2.25 2.61
CA VAL A 300 13.63 3.17 2.66
C VAL A 300 14.07 4.57 3.10
N ARG A 301 14.99 4.66 4.06
CA ARG A 301 15.58 5.95 4.48
C ARG A 301 16.34 6.62 3.34
N ALA A 302 17.12 5.87 2.56
CA ALA A 302 17.84 6.40 1.41
C ALA A 302 16.89 6.87 0.29
N MET A 303 15.85 6.10 -0.03
CA MET A 303 14.83 6.49 -1.02
C MET A 303 14.07 7.74 -0.59
N ASN A 304 13.65 7.82 0.68
CA ASN A 304 12.99 9.01 1.21
C ASN A 304 13.91 10.23 1.16
N HIS A 305 15.20 10.08 1.44
CA HIS A 305 16.16 11.17 1.33
C HIS A 305 16.32 11.64 -0.12
N ALA A 306 16.40 10.73 -1.10
CA ALA A 306 16.46 11.07 -2.52
C ALA A 306 15.19 11.80 -3.00
N ALA A 307 14.01 11.31 -2.60
CA ALA A 307 12.74 11.97 -2.89
C ALA A 307 12.68 13.39 -2.31
N MET A 308 13.11 13.57 -1.06
CA MET A 308 13.16 14.89 -0.42
C MET A 308 14.15 15.83 -1.09
N LYS A 309 15.29 15.31 -1.59
CA LYS A 309 16.26 16.10 -2.35
C LYS A 309 15.68 16.60 -3.68
N ARG A 310 14.90 15.76 -4.38
CA ARG A 310 14.17 16.17 -5.61
C ARG A 310 13.11 17.23 -5.34
N VAL A 311 12.33 17.09 -4.27
CA VAL A 311 11.35 18.10 -3.86
C VAL A 311 12.03 19.41 -3.48
N ALA A 312 13.14 19.35 -2.75
CA ALA A 312 13.93 20.53 -2.38
C ALA A 312 14.53 21.23 -3.62
N ALA A 313 15.06 20.46 -4.58
CA ALA A 313 15.57 20.99 -5.85
C ALA A 313 14.45 21.64 -6.68
N ALA A 314 13.28 21.01 -6.77
CA ALA A 314 12.11 21.58 -7.46
C ALA A 314 11.60 22.85 -6.77
N ALA A 315 11.61 22.90 -5.43
CA ALA A 315 11.25 24.10 -4.67
C ALA A 315 12.26 25.24 -4.88
N ALA A 316 13.56 24.93 -4.90
CA ALA A 316 14.61 25.89 -5.20
C ALA A 316 14.49 26.44 -6.63
N GLY A 317 14.19 25.58 -7.62
CA GLY A 317 13.94 25.99 -9.00
C GLY A 317 12.76 26.94 -9.13
N ARG A 318 11.63 26.66 -8.46
CA ARG A 318 10.45 27.55 -8.47
C ARG A 318 10.75 28.93 -7.85
N ARG A 319 11.61 28.98 -6.83
CA ARG A 319 12.03 30.23 -6.20
C ARG A 319 12.93 31.05 -7.13
N ALA A 320 13.86 30.39 -7.84
CA ALA A 320 14.73 31.04 -8.81
C ALA A 320 13.97 31.57 -10.04
N THR A 321 12.88 30.91 -10.47
CA THR A 321 12.01 31.43 -11.54
C THR A 321 11.12 32.57 -11.07
N ALA A 322 10.66 32.55 -9.81
CA ALA A 322 9.81 33.62 -9.28
C ALA A 322 10.54 34.96 -9.10
N GLU A 323 11.85 34.96 -8.87
CA GLU A 323 12.66 36.19 -8.77
C GLU A 323 13.06 36.78 -10.13
N ARG A 324 12.78 36.12 -11.26
CA ARG A 324 13.23 36.57 -12.59
C ARG A 324 12.13 37.22 -13.45
N ASP A 325 10.89 37.23 -12.98
CA ASP A 325 9.73 37.79 -13.68
C ASP A 325 9.17 39.08 -13.02
N ASP A 326 9.94 39.73 -12.15
CA ASP A 326 9.52 40.97 -11.43
C ASP A 326 10.19 42.26 -11.97
N ASP A 327 10.58 42.27 -13.25
CA ASP A 327 11.07 43.47 -13.94
C ASP A 327 10.30 43.70 -15.25
N GLY A 328 9.28 44.58 -15.20
CA GLY A 328 8.97 45.41 -16.37
C GLY A 328 7.55 45.41 -16.96
N ALA A 329 6.50 45.00 -16.24
CA ALA A 329 5.13 45.30 -16.68
C ALA A 329 4.65 46.66 -16.13
N VAL A 330 5.13 47.74 -16.76
CA VAL A 330 4.62 49.10 -16.57
C VAL A 330 3.12 49.10 -16.88
N SER A 331 2.30 49.20 -15.83
CA SER A 331 0.86 49.33 -15.94
C SER A 331 0.52 50.73 -16.48
N VAL A 332 0.42 50.84 -17.81
CA VAL A 332 -0.27 51.97 -18.45
C VAL A 332 -1.76 51.74 -18.26
N ALA A 333 -2.35 52.58 -17.40
CA ALA A 333 -3.77 52.74 -17.26
C ALA A 333 -4.38 53.24 -18.59
N ALA A 334 -5.27 52.45 -19.18
CA ALA A 334 -6.32 52.93 -20.08
C ALA A 334 -7.47 51.94 -20.01
N GLY A 335 -8.65 52.46 -19.70
CA GLY A 335 -9.71 51.70 -19.03
C GLY A 335 -10.46 50.70 -19.90
N SER A 336 -11.07 49.74 -19.21
CA SER A 336 -12.44 49.32 -19.51
C SER A 336 -13.04 48.68 -18.27
N ASP A 337 -14.10 49.31 -17.76
CA ASP A 337 -15.01 48.74 -16.78
C ASP A 337 -15.66 47.47 -17.38
N GLY A 338 -15.44 46.33 -16.74
CA GLY A 338 -15.94 45.05 -17.24
C GLY A 338 -15.97 43.95 -16.18
N ALA A 339 -16.87 44.08 -15.20
CA ALA A 339 -17.63 43.04 -14.48
C ALA A 339 -17.00 41.66 -14.10
N LEU A 340 -15.68 41.47 -14.12
CA LEU A 340 -15.01 40.20 -13.76
C LEU A 340 -14.33 40.22 -12.38
N SER A 341 -14.30 41.36 -11.69
CA SER A 341 -13.50 41.56 -10.47
C SER A 341 -14.11 41.03 -9.15
N ARG A 342 -15.31 40.44 -9.14
CA ARG A 342 -15.89 39.88 -7.90
C ARG A 342 -15.50 38.43 -7.61
N ALA A 343 -15.15 37.63 -8.63
CA ALA A 343 -14.83 36.21 -8.43
C ALA A 343 -13.42 36.00 -7.85
N THR A 344 -12.48 36.91 -8.10
CA THR A 344 -11.12 36.85 -7.56
C THR A 344 -11.02 37.38 -6.12
N ALA A 345 -11.87 38.32 -5.71
CA ALA A 345 -11.86 38.89 -4.36
C ALA A 345 -12.28 37.86 -3.28
N THR A 346 -13.27 37.01 -3.56
CA THR A 346 -13.73 35.99 -2.60
C THR A 346 -12.75 34.82 -2.49
N SER A 347 -12.05 34.47 -3.57
CA SER A 347 -10.98 33.46 -3.53
C SER A 347 -9.77 33.97 -2.73
N ARG A 348 -9.40 35.25 -2.89
CA ARG A 348 -8.33 35.90 -2.11
C ARG A 348 -8.66 36.00 -0.62
N LEU A 349 -9.89 36.38 -0.27
CA LEU A 349 -10.34 36.38 1.13
C LEU A 349 -10.32 34.98 1.77
N ARG A 350 -10.61 33.91 0.99
CA ARG A 350 -10.56 32.54 1.50
C ARG A 350 -9.13 32.02 1.66
N SER A 351 -8.22 32.39 0.76
CA SER A 351 -6.81 32.03 0.87
C SER A 351 -6.10 32.81 1.97
N GLU A 352 -6.43 34.09 2.17
CA GLU A 352 -5.93 34.93 3.27
C GLU A 352 -6.47 34.47 4.63
N ALA A 353 -7.76 34.12 4.73
CA ALA A 353 -8.32 33.54 5.96
C ALA A 353 -7.68 32.18 6.31
N GLY A 354 -7.33 31.38 5.30
CA GLY A 354 -6.59 30.13 5.48
C GLY A 354 -5.14 30.36 5.93
N ALA A 355 -4.49 31.39 5.40
CA ALA A 355 -3.13 31.78 5.80
C ALA A 355 -3.10 32.33 7.23
N ALA A 356 -4.04 33.21 7.59
CA ALA A 356 -4.17 33.75 8.95
C ALA A 356 -4.49 32.66 9.99
N LYS A 357 -5.28 31.65 9.62
CA LYS A 357 -5.56 30.52 10.53
C LYS A 357 -4.33 29.62 10.74
N ARG A 358 -3.48 29.46 9.72
CA ARG A 358 -2.20 28.74 9.85
C ARG A 358 -1.16 29.53 10.64
N SER A 359 -1.09 30.85 10.45
CA SER A 359 -0.18 31.70 11.24
C SER A 359 -0.60 31.75 12.72
N ALA A 360 -1.90 31.86 13.01
CA ALA A 360 -2.41 31.81 14.38
C ALA A 360 -2.14 30.45 15.06
N LEU A 361 -2.22 29.34 14.31
CA LEU A 361 -1.84 28.01 14.82
C LEU A 361 -0.33 27.86 15.05
N SER A 362 0.52 28.51 14.24
CA SER A 362 1.97 28.51 14.47
C SER A 362 2.36 29.40 15.65
N GLU A 363 1.70 30.53 15.86
CA GLU A 363 1.95 31.43 17.00
C GLU A 363 1.44 30.84 18.32
N ALA A 364 0.26 30.20 18.32
CA ALA A 364 -0.23 29.44 19.48
C ALA A 364 0.72 28.30 19.89
N ARG A 365 1.54 27.81 18.95
CA ARG A 365 2.55 26.76 19.21
C ARG A 365 3.91 27.32 19.63
N ALA A 366 4.19 28.60 19.34
CA ALA A 366 5.44 29.27 19.70
C ALA A 366 5.46 29.83 21.14
N GLY A 367 4.30 29.93 21.80
CA GLY A 367 4.18 30.40 23.19
C GLY A 367 4.50 29.36 24.28
N GLY A 368 4.74 28.10 23.91
CA GLY A 368 5.15 27.03 24.82
C GLY A 368 6.66 26.85 24.82
N GLY A 369 7.38 27.75 25.50
CA GLY A 369 8.81 27.60 25.73
C GLY A 369 9.09 26.40 26.65
N ASP A 370 9.54 25.29 26.08
CA ASP A 370 10.74 24.59 26.55
C ASP A 370 11.27 23.68 25.43
N GLY A 371 12.58 23.71 25.23
CA GLY A 371 13.28 23.14 24.07
C GLY A 371 13.32 21.61 24.07
N GLY A 372 12.20 20.96 23.74
CA GLY A 372 12.06 19.51 23.71
C GLY A 372 11.58 18.94 22.37
N GLY A 373 12.52 18.59 21.49
CA GLY A 373 12.43 17.45 20.57
C GLY A 373 11.31 17.43 19.52
N TRP A 374 11.63 17.84 18.30
CA TRP A 374 10.89 17.45 17.08
C TRP A 374 10.82 15.92 16.86
N ASP A 375 11.60 15.16 17.63
CA ASP A 375 11.68 13.70 17.61
C ASP A 375 10.54 12.98 18.37
N SER A 376 9.56 13.71 18.91
CA SER A 376 8.43 13.13 19.66
C SER A 376 7.15 12.94 18.83
N SER A 377 7.11 13.37 17.57
CA SER A 377 5.95 13.17 16.67
C SER A 377 5.86 11.77 16.04
N THR A 378 6.75 10.84 16.42
CA THR A 378 6.73 9.43 16.00
C THR A 378 6.30 8.48 17.13
N ARG A 379 5.53 8.96 18.11
CA ARG A 379 4.74 8.07 18.99
C ARG A 379 3.56 7.44 18.24
N ALA A 380 3.85 6.69 17.19
CA ALA A 380 2.88 5.85 16.49
C ALA A 380 2.24 4.81 17.44
N ALA A 381 2.89 4.47 18.55
CA ALA A 381 2.37 3.53 19.53
C ALA A 381 1.14 4.07 20.29
N GLU A 382 1.07 5.37 20.61
CA GLU A 382 -0.10 5.94 21.31
C GLU A 382 -1.30 6.16 20.36
N ASP A 383 -1.04 6.40 19.08
CA ASP A 383 -2.09 6.63 18.07
C ASP A 383 -2.82 5.33 17.69
N VAL A 384 -2.11 4.20 17.65
CA VAL A 384 -2.74 2.88 17.47
C VAL A 384 -3.69 2.57 18.62
N GLY A 385 -3.29 2.79 19.87
CA GLY A 385 -4.15 2.58 21.04
C GLY A 385 -5.34 3.55 21.09
N ARG A 386 -5.25 4.74 20.47
CA ARG A 386 -6.38 5.66 20.34
C ARG A 386 -7.35 5.20 19.25
N MET A 387 -6.81 4.73 18.13
CA MET A 387 -7.61 4.20 17.02
C MET A 387 -8.36 2.93 17.42
N GLU A 388 -7.70 2.00 18.14
CA GLU A 388 -8.33 0.77 18.64
C GLU A 388 -9.44 1.07 19.64
N ARG A 389 -9.21 1.99 20.59
CA ARG A 389 -10.28 2.44 21.52
C ARG A 389 -11.45 3.09 20.78
N SER A 390 -11.18 3.87 19.73
CA SER A 390 -12.24 4.46 18.91
C SER A 390 -13.03 3.40 18.13
N LYS A 391 -12.38 2.31 17.67
CA LYS A 391 -13.06 1.19 17.01
C LYS A 391 -13.90 0.39 18.00
N ALA A 392 -13.35 0.09 19.18
CA ALA A 392 -14.07 -0.58 20.26
C ALA A 392 -15.31 0.20 20.69
N ALA A 393 -15.17 1.50 20.95
CA ALA A 393 -16.31 2.37 21.28
C ALA A 393 -17.34 2.45 20.15
N ALA A 394 -16.92 2.29 18.89
CA ALA A 394 -17.85 2.22 17.77
C ALA A 394 -18.65 0.91 17.75
N ALA A 395 -18.01 -0.23 17.95
CA ALA A 395 -18.67 -1.52 18.05
C ALA A 395 -19.67 -1.55 19.23
N GLU A 396 -19.24 -1.06 20.40
CA GLU A 396 -20.07 -1.00 21.60
C GLU A 396 -21.28 -0.08 21.41
N ALA A 397 -21.12 1.07 20.75
CA ALA A 397 -22.26 1.94 20.44
C ALA A 397 -23.29 1.29 19.50
N PHE A 398 -22.85 0.43 18.57
CA PHE A 398 -23.76 -0.31 17.70
C PHE A 398 -24.47 -1.42 18.46
N GLU A 399 -23.76 -2.15 19.32
CA GLU A 399 -24.36 -3.21 20.15
C GLU A 399 -25.36 -2.62 21.15
N PHE A 400 -25.03 -1.52 21.81
CA PHE A 400 -25.91 -0.82 22.73
C PHE A 400 -27.22 -0.36 22.07
N LEU A 401 -27.13 0.16 20.84
CA LEU A 401 -28.33 0.56 20.07
C LEU A 401 -29.10 -0.63 19.48
N ARG A 402 -28.45 -1.80 19.35
CA ARG A 402 -29.12 -3.05 18.96
C ARG A 402 -29.95 -3.61 20.11
N GLU A 403 -29.43 -3.53 21.33
CA GLU A 403 -30.12 -3.95 22.55
C GLU A 403 -31.23 -2.99 22.98
N ASN A 404 -31.10 -1.70 22.63
CA ASN A 404 -32.04 -0.65 23.01
C ASN A 404 -32.68 0.01 21.78
N PRO A 405 -33.68 -0.62 21.13
CA PRO A 405 -34.28 -0.11 19.90
C PRO A 405 -34.97 1.25 20.08
N GLU A 406 -35.48 1.56 21.28
CA GLU A 406 -36.10 2.85 21.59
C GLU A 406 -35.08 4.01 21.55
N LEU A 407 -33.84 3.76 21.99
CA LEU A 407 -32.77 4.76 21.95
C LEU A 407 -32.25 4.99 20.53
N ARG A 408 -32.40 4.01 19.63
CA ARG A 408 -32.03 4.14 18.21
C ARG A 408 -32.90 5.16 17.47
N ALA A 409 -34.14 5.40 17.94
CA ALA A 409 -35.00 6.43 17.37
C ALA A 409 -34.55 7.86 17.74
N VAL A 410 -33.88 8.02 18.89
CA VAL A 410 -33.54 9.33 19.46
C VAL A 410 -32.05 9.67 19.26
N HIS A 411 -31.18 8.68 19.28
CA HIS A 411 -29.73 8.86 19.23
C HIS A 411 -29.11 8.15 18.02
N SER A 412 -28.27 8.89 17.29
CA SER A 412 -27.43 8.31 16.25
C SER A 412 -26.28 7.50 16.88
N PRO A 413 -25.73 6.48 16.18
CA PRO A 413 -24.55 5.76 16.62
C PRO A 413 -23.37 6.69 16.96
N ALA A 414 -23.22 7.79 16.23
CA ALA A 414 -22.19 8.80 16.51
C ALA A 414 -22.40 9.50 17.86
N SER A 415 -23.64 9.83 18.22
CA SER A 415 -23.98 10.43 19.51
C SER A 415 -23.69 9.47 20.66
N VAL A 416 -24.02 8.19 20.51
CA VAL A 416 -23.76 7.17 21.54
C VAL A 416 -22.25 6.96 21.72
N ARG A 417 -21.47 6.89 20.64
CA ARG A 417 -19.99 6.87 20.71
C ARG A 417 -19.41 8.04 21.49
N ALA A 418 -19.94 9.25 21.28
CA ALA A 418 -19.49 10.44 21.99
C ALA A 418 -19.81 10.38 23.49
N ILE A 419 -20.93 9.77 23.86
CA ILE A 419 -21.31 9.56 25.27
C ILE A 419 -20.37 8.55 25.92
N ILE A 420 -20.15 7.38 25.31
CA ILE A 420 -19.25 6.32 25.82
C ILE A 420 -17.82 6.85 26.00
N THR A 421 -17.27 7.50 24.97
CA THR A 421 -15.91 8.06 25.06
C THR A 421 -15.78 9.16 26.11
N LYS A 422 -16.85 9.95 26.34
CA LYS A 422 -16.88 10.97 27.39
C LYS A 422 -16.97 10.36 28.79
N THR A 423 -17.75 9.29 28.97
CA THR A 423 -17.83 8.58 30.27
C THR A 423 -16.52 7.87 30.59
N ASP A 424 -15.85 7.27 29.61
CA ASP A 424 -14.54 6.63 29.80
C ASP A 424 -13.47 7.65 30.18
N ALA A 425 -13.47 8.81 29.51
CA ALA A 425 -12.55 9.89 29.84
C ALA A 425 -12.80 10.45 31.25
N ALA A 426 -14.06 10.61 31.65
CA ALA A 426 -14.43 11.03 33.00
C ALA A 426 -14.03 9.99 34.05
N GLY A 427 -14.25 8.70 33.79
CA GLY A 427 -13.83 7.60 34.66
C GLY A 427 -12.32 7.54 34.84
N ALA A 428 -11.56 7.71 33.75
CA ALA A 428 -10.10 7.77 33.80
C ALA A 428 -9.59 8.97 34.61
N ALA A 429 -10.24 10.13 34.52
CA ALA A 429 -9.90 11.31 35.31
C ALA A 429 -10.14 11.09 36.82
N VAL A 430 -11.26 10.46 37.19
CA VAL A 430 -11.57 10.13 38.59
C VAL A 430 -10.59 9.10 39.15
N ALA A 431 -10.26 8.06 38.38
CA ALA A 431 -9.28 7.05 38.78
C ALA A 431 -7.87 7.66 38.95
N GLY A 432 -7.48 8.60 38.08
CA GLY A 432 -6.24 9.35 38.20
C GLY A 432 -6.18 10.21 39.46
N ALA A 433 -7.27 10.90 39.79
CA ALA A 433 -7.35 11.73 40.99
C ALA A 433 -7.27 10.89 42.28
N ALA A 434 -7.94 9.73 42.32
CA ALA A 434 -7.85 8.81 43.46
C ALA A 434 -6.42 8.27 43.67
N LYS A 435 -5.70 7.99 42.58
CA LYS A 435 -4.30 7.52 42.63
C LYS A 435 -3.31 8.60 43.05
N ALA A 436 -3.63 9.88 42.81
CA ALA A 436 -2.79 11.01 43.25
C ALA A 436 -3.02 11.40 44.72
N ALA A 437 -4.16 11.01 45.30
CA ALA A 437 -4.50 11.26 46.70
C ALA A 437 -4.02 10.15 47.67
N SER A 438 -3.60 9.01 47.13
CA SER A 438 -2.93 7.92 47.86
C SER A 438 -1.42 8.00 47.69
#